data_AF-A0A8C8AYG7-F1
#
_entry.id   AF-A0A8C8AYG7-F1
#
_cell.length_a   1.000
_cell.length_b   1.000
_cell.length_c   1.000
_cell.angle_alpha   90.00
_cell.angle_beta   90.00
_cell.angle_gamma   90.00
#
_symmetry.space_group_name_H-M   'P 1'
#
loop_
_entity.id
_entity.type
_entity.pdbx_description
1 polymer ?
#
loop_
_entity_poly.entity_id
_entity_poly.type
_entity_poly.pdbx_seq_one_letter_code
_entity_poly.pdbx_strand_id
1 'polypeptide(L)' 'PRSVILGIQFWEVISDEHGIDPTGSYHGDSDLQLERINVYYNEAAGNKYVPRAILVDLEPGTMDSVRSGPFGQIFRPD' A
#
# COMPACT_ATOMS: atom_id res chain seq x y z
N PRO A 1 -17.79 5.98 -2.95
CA PRO A 1 -17.58 4.53 -3.26
C PRO A 1 -16.59 4.17 -4.42
N ARG A 2 -16.75 4.67 -5.67
CA ARG A 2 -15.92 4.22 -6.82
C ARG A 2 -14.45 4.65 -6.80
N SER A 3 -14.15 5.85 -6.28
CA SER A 3 -12.78 6.39 -6.27
C SER A 3 -11.85 5.65 -5.31
N VAL A 4 -12.39 5.11 -4.22
CA VAL A 4 -11.60 4.36 -3.22
C VAL A 4 -11.17 3.00 -3.76
N ILE A 5 -12.03 2.32 -4.52
CA ILE A 5 -11.72 1.02 -5.13
C ILE A 5 -10.57 1.16 -6.14
N LEU A 6 -10.55 2.24 -6.92
CA LEU A 6 -9.45 2.53 -7.85
C LEU A 6 -8.13 2.76 -7.12
N GLY A 7 -8.17 3.42 -5.95
CA GLY A 7 -6.99 3.63 -5.11
C GLY A 7 -6.43 2.31 -4.55
N ILE A 8 -7.30 1.41 -4.10
CA ILE A 8 -6.88 0.08 -3.60
C ILE A 8 -6.21 -0.71 -4.72
N GLN A 9 -6.85 -0.80 -5.89
CA GLN A 9 -6.32 -1.57 -7.01
C GLN A 9 -4.97 -1.02 -7.50
N PHE A 10 -4.76 0.30 -7.47
CA PHE A 10 -3.46 0.90 -7.78
C PHE A 10 -2.37 0.40 -6.81
N TRP A 11 -2.63 0.42 -5.50
CA TRP A 11 -1.67 -0.03 -4.50
C TRP A 11 -1.45 -1.54 -4.55
N GLU A 12 -2.44 -2.34 -4.92
CA GLU A 12 -2.27 -3.79 -5.16
C GLU A 12 -1.25 -4.05 -6.27
N VAL A 13 -1.41 -3.38 -7.43
CA VAL A 13 -0.53 -3.58 -8.59
C VAL A 13 0.90 -3.11 -8.30
N ILE A 14 1.05 -1.92 -7.70
CA ILE A 14 2.38 -1.38 -7.35
C ILE A 14 3.06 -2.24 -6.27
N SER A 15 2.31 -2.78 -5.31
CA SER A 15 2.88 -3.68 -4.30
C SER A 15 3.40 -4.97 -4.93
N ASP A 16 2.64 -5.57 -5.86
CA ASP A 16 3.04 -6.79 -6.57
C ASP A 16 4.30 -6.55 -7.43
N GLU A 17 4.35 -5.45 -8.18
CA GLU A 17 5.51 -5.08 -9.01
C GLU A 17 6.79 -4.89 -8.17
N HIS A 18 6.67 -4.28 -7.00
CA HIS A 18 7.79 -4.05 -6.07
C HIS A 18 8.04 -5.22 -5.11
N GLY A 19 7.28 -6.32 -5.19
CA GLY A 19 7.41 -7.47 -4.29
C GLY A 19 7.12 -7.15 -2.82
N ILE A 20 6.27 -6.16 -2.56
CA ILE A 20 5.83 -5.79 -1.21
C ILE A 20 4.58 -6.58 -0.85
N ASP A 21 4.64 -7.33 0.24
CA ASP A 21 3.47 -8.06 0.72
C ASP A 21 2.47 -7.13 1.45
N PRO A 22 1.27 -7.62 1.78
CA PRO A 22 0.29 -6.83 2.50
C PRO A 22 0.64 -6.52 3.96
N THR A 23 1.81 -6.92 4.45
CA THR A 23 2.35 -6.52 5.76
C THR A 23 3.42 -5.42 5.66
N GLY A 24 3.75 -5.01 4.43
CA GLY A 24 4.79 -4.04 4.08
C GLY A 24 6.19 -4.66 3.99
N SER A 25 6.31 -5.99 4.03
CA SER A 25 7.59 -6.70 3.96
C SER A 25 7.98 -6.95 2.50
N TYR A 26 9.25 -6.75 2.18
CA TYR A 26 9.78 -7.07 0.85
C TYR A 26 10.07 -8.57 0.73
N HIS A 27 9.51 -9.19 -0.31
CA HIS A 27 9.69 -10.59 -0.68
C HIS A 27 10.10 -10.76 -2.15
N GLY A 28 10.61 -9.69 -2.77
CA GLY A 28 11.11 -9.73 -4.13
C GLY A 28 12.41 -10.51 -4.29
N ASP A 29 12.74 -10.81 -5.53
CA ASP A 29 13.89 -11.61 -5.95
C ASP A 29 14.88 -10.81 -6.81
N SER A 30 14.59 -9.53 -7.08
CA SER A 30 15.40 -8.66 -7.93
C SER A 30 15.59 -7.27 -7.33
N ASP A 31 16.84 -6.80 -7.32
CA ASP A 31 17.20 -5.44 -6.88
C ASP A 31 16.49 -4.34 -7.71
N LEU A 32 16.08 -4.65 -8.95
CA LEU A 32 15.31 -3.74 -9.79
C LEU A 32 13.95 -3.40 -9.17
N GLN A 33 13.36 -4.31 -8.38
CA GLN A 33 12.10 -4.06 -7.67
C GLN A 33 12.26 -3.06 -6.53
N LEU A 34 13.48 -2.80 -6.06
CA LEU A 34 13.75 -1.75 -5.08
C LEU A 34 14.15 -0.43 -5.77
N GLU A 35 14.35 -0.43 -7.09
CA GLU A 35 14.72 0.78 -7.82
C GLU A 35 13.59 1.81 -7.75
N ARG A 36 13.90 3.02 -7.28
CA ARG A 36 12.95 4.13 -7.11
C ARG A 36 11.73 3.81 -6.24
N ILE A 37 11.79 2.76 -5.40
CA ILE A 37 10.68 2.41 -4.50
C ILE A 37 10.29 3.57 -3.56
N ASN A 38 11.23 4.45 -3.26
CA ASN A 38 11.06 5.67 -2.46
C ASN A 38 10.08 6.71 -3.07
N VAL A 39 9.74 6.57 -4.35
CA VAL A 39 8.71 7.40 -5.00
C VAL A 39 7.33 7.11 -4.41
N TYR A 40 7.03 5.84 -4.18
CA TYR A 40 5.72 5.40 -3.69
C TYR A 40 5.72 5.01 -2.21
N TYR A 41 6.84 4.51 -1.69
CA TYR A 41 6.95 4.02 -0.32
C TYR A 41 7.93 4.83 0.53
N ASN A 42 7.72 4.78 1.84
CA ASN A 42 8.72 5.08 2.84
C ASN A 42 9.25 3.79 3.43
N GLU A 43 10.57 3.69 3.56
CA GLU A 43 11.18 2.64 4.35
C GLU A 43 11.10 3.02 5.83
N ALA A 44 10.44 2.18 6.61
CA ALA A 44 10.33 2.24 8.05
C ALA A 44 11.26 1.22 8.70
N ALA A 45 11.42 1.31 10.02
CA ALA A 45 12.24 0.38 10.79
C ALA A 45 11.83 -1.08 10.54
N GLY A 46 12.83 -1.95 10.38
CA GLY A 46 12.63 -3.38 10.15
C GLY A 46 12.32 -3.76 8.70
N ASN A 47 12.86 -3.03 7.71
CA ASN A 47 12.66 -3.26 6.27
C ASN A 47 11.18 -3.29 5.87
N LYS A 48 10.38 -2.44 6.52
CA LYS A 48 8.95 -2.30 6.23
C LYS A 48 8.70 -1.11 5.31
N TYR A 49 7.98 -1.31 4.23
CA TYR A 49 7.61 -0.30 3.26
C TYR A 49 6.18 0.17 3.52
N VAL A 50 6.02 1.49 3.73
CA VAL A 50 4.73 2.14 4.03
C VAL A 50 4.37 3.07 2.87
N PRO A 51 3.19 2.93 2.24
CA PRO A 51 2.82 3.73 1.08
C PRO A 51 2.65 5.21 1.43
N ARG A 52 3.12 6.08 0.53
CA ARG A 52 2.91 7.53 0.56
C ARG A 52 1.54 7.87 -0.03
N ALA A 53 0.48 7.40 0.62
CA ALA A 53 -0.91 7.61 0.20
C ALA A 53 -1.70 8.40 1.23
N ILE A 54 -2.58 9.28 0.77
CA ILE A 54 -3.64 9.86 1.61
C ILE A 54 -4.96 9.30 1.12
N LEU A 55 -5.62 8.50 1.96
CA LEU A 55 -6.99 8.03 1.73
C LEU A 55 -7.95 9.12 2.19
N VAL A 56 -8.51 9.88 1.25
CA VAL A 56 -9.55 10.86 1.54
C VAL A 56 -10.90 10.24 1.26
N ASP A 57 -11.72 10.11 2.30
CA ASP A 57 -13.08 9.59 2.21
C ASP A 57 -14.08 10.61 2.77
N LEU A 58 -15.26 10.70 2.15
CA LEU A 58 -16.37 11.55 2.58
C LEU A 58 -17.54 10.70 3.13
N GLU A 59 -17.43 9.36 3.11
CA GLU A 59 -18.45 8.43 3.58
C GLU A 59 -17.89 7.50 4.67
N PRO A 60 -18.36 7.56 5.93
CA PRO A 60 -17.74 6.84 7.06
C PRO A 60 -17.75 5.30 6.95
N GLY A 61 -18.44 4.71 5.96
CA GLY A 61 -18.48 3.26 5.75
C GLY A 61 -17.45 2.69 4.77
N THR A 62 -16.75 3.53 3.99
CA THR A 62 -15.82 3.03 2.96
C THR A 62 -14.43 2.73 3.53
N MET A 63 -14.04 3.36 4.64
CA MET A 63 -12.82 3.01 5.40
C MET A 63 -12.81 1.57 5.93
N ASP A 64 -13.96 1.01 6.36
CA ASP A 64 -14.05 -0.39 6.78
C ASP A 64 -13.79 -1.35 5.60
N SER A 65 -14.21 -0.97 4.39
CA SER A 65 -13.97 -1.77 3.19
C SER A 65 -12.48 -1.78 2.80
N VAL A 66 -11.79 -0.64 2.91
CA VAL A 66 -10.34 -0.53 2.68
C VAL A 66 -9.56 -1.38 3.68
N ARG A 67 -9.93 -1.32 4.97
CA ARG A 67 -9.29 -2.11 6.04
C ARG A 67 -9.55 -3.61 5.91
N SER A 68 -10.69 -4.01 5.36
CA SER A 68 -11.02 -5.41 5.09
C SER A 68 -10.35 -5.98 3.84
N GLY A 69 -9.78 -5.11 2.99
CA GLY A 69 -9.06 -5.51 1.79
C GLY A 69 -7.70 -6.15 2.10
N PRO A 70 -7.13 -6.92 1.17
CA PRO A 70 -5.88 -7.66 1.38
C PRO A 70 -4.74 -6.75 1.85
N PHE A 71 -4.64 -5.51 1.34
CA PHE A 71 -3.62 -4.52 1.71
C PHE A 71 -4.08 -3.49 2.77
N GLY A 72 -5.22 -3.70 3.43
CA GLY A 72 -5.76 -2.77 4.41
C GLY A 72 -4.86 -2.51 5.62
N GLN A 73 -3.96 -3.46 5.93
CA GLN A 73 -3.03 -3.40 7.06
C GLN A 73 -1.80 -2.52 6.80
N ILE A 74 -1.49 -2.18 5.54
CA ILE A 74 -0.29 -1.37 5.20
C ILE A 74 -0.51 0.11 5.44
N PHE A 75 -1.77 0.55 5.44
CA PHE A 75 -2.15 1.93 5.66
C PHE A 75 -2.10 2.25 7.16
N ARG A 76 -1.22 3.16 7.55
CA ARG A 76 -1.16 3.65 8.94
C ARG A 76 -2.38 4.52 9.24
N PRO A 77 -2.94 4.44 10.46
CA PRO A 77 -4.12 5.20 10.85
C PRO A 77 -3.83 6.66 11.29
N ASP A 78 -2.68 7.24 10.93
CA ASP A 78 -2.36 8.65 11.26
C ASP A 78 -2.73 9.58 10.10
#